data_AF-A0A371YMR0-F1
#
_entry.id   AF-A0A371YMR0-F1
#
_cell.length_a   1.000
_cell.length_b   1.000
_cell.length_c   1.000
_cell.angle_alpha   90.00
_cell.angle_beta   90.00
_cell.angle_gamma   90.00
#
_symmetry.space_group_name_H-M   'P 1'
#
loop_
_entity.id
_entity.type
_entity.pdbx_description
1 polymer ?
#
loop_
_entity_poly.entity_id
_entity_poly.type
_entity_poly.pdbx_seq_one_letter_code
_entity_poly.pdbx_strand_id
1 'polypeptide(L)'
;MQVLLKKIALGVTTLFCYSTLSYAQPPQNAQDLLKMITLPVLKIEKSEDNITSYYYKDSKNNDLVIGIAKEFIDVSWSFKKSPNEASETNQQIKTISKKLLGEEWQSLYSAITEGGTVDYLSQDDGTVITDATCSATECGYQVRLEQ
;
A
#
# COMPACT_ATOMS: atom_id res chain seq x y z
N MET A 1 -6.94 43.92 55.53
CA MET A 1 -7.01 42.44 55.41
C MET A 1 -7.49 42.13 53.99
N GLN A 2 -6.63 41.42 53.25
CA GLN A 2 -6.84 40.76 51.95
C GLN A 2 -7.21 41.60 50.70
N VAL A 3 -6.16 41.74 49.88
CA VAL A 3 -6.10 42.05 48.46
C VAL A 3 -6.78 40.93 47.65
N LEU A 4 -7.60 41.25 46.66
CA LEU A 4 -7.90 40.33 45.56
C LEU A 4 -7.72 41.04 44.21
N LEU A 5 -6.53 40.85 43.62
CA LEU A 5 -6.22 41.19 42.23
C LEU A 5 -7.13 40.38 41.30
N LYS A 6 -7.96 41.07 40.50
CA LYS A 6 -8.53 40.51 39.26
C LYS A 6 -7.42 40.45 38.22
N LYS A 7 -6.89 39.24 37.96
CA LYS A 7 -6.02 38.98 36.80
C LYS A 7 -6.87 38.63 35.59
N ILE A 8 -6.63 39.39 34.52
CA ILE A 8 -7.09 39.22 33.16
C ILE A 8 -6.46 37.95 32.59
N ALA A 9 -7.23 37.15 31.84
CA ALA A 9 -6.69 36.26 30.83
C ALA A 9 -7.59 36.35 29.60
N LEU A 10 -7.15 37.12 28.60
CA LEU A 10 -7.63 37.00 27.22
C LEU A 10 -7.27 35.59 26.74
N GLY A 11 -8.27 34.71 26.71
CA GLY A 11 -8.17 33.46 25.97
C GLY A 11 -8.34 33.77 24.49
N VAL A 12 -7.23 34.06 23.79
CA VAL A 12 -7.20 34.00 22.33
C VAL A 12 -7.37 32.53 21.97
N THR A 13 -8.61 32.14 21.71
CA THR A 13 -8.93 30.82 21.19
C THR A 13 -8.52 30.82 19.73
N THR A 14 -7.28 30.45 19.45
CA THR A 14 -6.86 30.07 18.11
C THR A 14 -7.69 28.85 17.72
N LEU A 15 -8.75 29.11 16.96
CA LEU A 15 -9.48 28.10 16.21
C LEU A 15 -8.49 27.47 15.22
N PHE A 16 -7.77 26.44 15.65
CA PHE A 16 -7.18 25.50 14.73
C PHE A 16 -8.34 24.75 14.09
N CYS A 17 -8.75 25.19 12.90
CA CYS A 17 -9.46 24.35 11.94
C CYS A 17 -8.55 23.16 11.62
N TYR A 18 -8.56 22.15 12.47
CA TYR A 18 -8.29 20.79 12.03
C TYR A 18 -9.50 20.40 11.19
N SER A 19 -9.41 20.61 9.88
CA SER A 19 -10.20 19.85 8.93
C SER A 19 -9.83 18.39 9.16
N THR A 20 -10.59 17.74 10.04
CA THR A 20 -10.62 16.28 10.15
C THR A 20 -11.25 15.78 8.87
N LEU A 21 -10.44 15.70 7.81
CA LEU A 21 -10.69 14.76 6.74
C LEU A 21 -10.82 13.41 7.44
N SER A 22 -12.07 12.97 7.67
CA SER A 22 -12.36 11.60 8.07
C SER A 22 -11.97 10.74 6.89
N TYR A 23 -10.68 10.40 6.84
CA TYR A 23 -10.19 9.35 5.97
C TYR A 23 -10.93 8.09 6.38
N ALA A 24 -11.66 7.50 5.43
CA ALA A 24 -12.10 6.12 5.59
C ALA A 24 -10.83 5.32 5.86
N GLN A 25 -10.70 4.82 7.09
CA GLN A 25 -9.58 4.00 7.50
C GLN A 25 -9.53 2.82 6.53
N PRO A 26 -8.36 2.49 5.93
CA PRO A 26 -8.24 1.28 5.13
C PRO A 26 -8.72 0.09 5.98
N PRO A 27 -9.30 -0.97 5.36
CA PRO A 27 -9.64 -2.19 6.09
C PRO A 27 -8.42 -2.62 6.91
N GLN A 28 -8.64 -3.14 8.12
CA GLN A 28 -7.59 -3.32 9.13
C GLN A 28 -6.39 -4.12 8.58
N ASN A 29 -6.66 -5.12 7.73
CA ASN A 29 -5.66 -5.91 7.02
C ASN A 29 -4.74 -5.08 6.11
N ALA A 30 -5.27 -4.03 5.46
CA ALA A 30 -4.53 -3.17 4.57
C ALA A 30 -3.64 -2.16 5.34
N GLN A 31 -4.07 -1.69 6.51
CA GLN A 31 -3.20 -0.87 7.37
C GLN A 31 -1.97 -1.64 7.86
N ASP A 32 -2.16 -2.91 8.22
CA ASP A 32 -1.05 -3.74 8.66
C ASP A 32 -0.10 -4.06 7.51
N LEU A 33 -0.62 -4.23 6.28
CA LEU A 33 0.19 -4.32 5.07
C LEU A 33 1.10 -3.11 4.88
N LEU A 34 0.55 -1.90 4.94
CA LEU A 34 1.32 -0.66 4.73
C LEU A 34 2.42 -0.49 5.79
N LYS A 35 2.20 -0.93 7.03
CA LYS A 35 3.20 -0.87 8.12
C LYS A 35 4.37 -1.84 7.91
N MET A 36 4.20 -2.89 7.12
CA MET A 36 5.29 -3.82 6.80
C MET A 36 6.29 -3.23 5.81
N ILE A 37 5.90 -2.18 5.08
CA ILE A 37 6.73 -1.57 4.05
C ILE A 37 7.73 -0.62 4.71
N THR A 38 9.02 -0.94 4.60
CA THR A 38 10.09 -0.12 5.19
C THR A 38 10.60 0.99 4.27
N LEU A 39 10.13 1.02 3.01
CA LEU A 39 10.45 2.08 2.06
C LEU A 39 9.74 3.39 2.45
N PRO A 40 10.35 4.56 2.17
CA PRO A 40 9.69 5.83 2.41
C PRO A 40 8.49 6.01 1.48
N VAL A 41 7.36 6.45 2.03
CA VAL A 41 6.20 6.88 1.25
C VAL A 41 6.54 8.21 0.58
N LEU A 42 6.45 8.26 -0.75
CA LEU A 42 6.68 9.47 -1.54
C LEU A 42 5.40 10.28 -1.78
N LYS A 43 4.31 9.58 -2.08
CA LYS A 43 3.03 10.17 -2.47
C LYS A 43 1.91 9.27 -2.01
N ILE A 44 0.80 9.88 -1.60
CA ILE A 44 -0.49 9.21 -1.42
C ILE A 44 -1.47 9.91 -2.36
N GLU A 45 -2.15 9.14 -3.20
CA GLU A 45 -3.11 9.63 -4.18
C GLU A 45 -4.44 8.92 -3.99
N LYS A 46 -5.54 9.67 -4.09
CA LYS A 46 -6.89 9.11 -4.10
C LYS A 46 -7.48 9.28 -5.49
N SER A 47 -7.87 8.18 -6.12
CA SER A 47 -8.57 8.21 -7.41
C SER A 47 -10.07 8.49 -7.24
N GLU A 48 -10.73 8.83 -8.33
CA GLU A 48 -12.19 9.01 -8.40
C GLU A 48 -12.94 7.71 -8.06
N ASP A 49 -12.32 6.56 -8.32
CA ASP A 49 -12.85 5.22 -8.01
C ASP A 49 -12.65 4.79 -6.54
N ASN A 50 -12.30 5.72 -5.66
CA ASN A 50 -12.02 5.46 -4.24
C ASN A 50 -10.85 4.51 -3.97
N ILE A 51 -9.92 4.38 -4.92
CA ILE A 51 -8.65 3.70 -4.68
C ILE A 51 -7.70 4.70 -4.01
N THR A 52 -7.08 4.29 -2.92
CA THR A 52 -5.98 5.05 -2.28
C THR A 52 -4.66 4.38 -2.61
N SER A 53 -3.84 5.04 -3.42
CA SER A 53 -2.55 4.53 -3.88
C SER A 53 -1.40 5.13 -3.08
N TYR A 54 -0.56 4.26 -2.54
CA TYR A 54 0.63 4.58 -1.77
C TYR A 54 1.86 4.31 -2.62
N TYR A 55 2.61 5.36 -2.94
CA TYR A 55 3.79 5.28 -3.81
C TYR A 55 5.06 5.26 -2.96
N TYR A 56 5.90 4.27 -3.23
CA TYR A 56 7.17 4.03 -2.56
C TYR A 56 8.29 3.99 -3.59
N LYS A 57 9.50 4.32 -3.16
CA LYS A 57 10.69 4.29 -4.01
C LYS A 57 11.91 3.87 -3.21
N ASP A 58 12.69 2.97 -3.78
CA ASP A 58 13.98 2.61 -3.20
C ASP A 58 15.11 3.55 -3.63
N SER A 59 16.29 3.36 -3.02
CA SER A 59 17.50 4.12 -3.31
C SER A 59 18.01 3.99 -4.75
N LYS A 60 17.51 3.00 -5.52
CA LYS A 60 17.84 2.76 -6.93
C LYS A 60 16.79 3.30 -7.89
N ASN A 61 15.75 3.96 -7.38
CA ASN A 61 14.58 4.45 -8.13
C ASN A 61 13.74 3.32 -8.72
N ASN A 62 13.66 2.17 -8.06
CA ASN A 62 12.62 1.18 -8.33
C ASN A 62 11.34 1.62 -7.60
N ASP A 63 10.20 1.46 -8.24
CA ASP A 63 8.91 1.88 -7.71
C ASP A 63 8.17 0.68 -7.10
N LEU A 64 7.44 0.93 -6.03
CA LEU A 64 6.44 0.04 -5.47
C LEU A 64 5.18 0.88 -5.23
N VAL A 65 4.04 0.38 -5.67
CA VAL A 65 2.74 1.04 -5.51
C VAL A 65 1.78 0.04 -4.89
N ILE A 66 1.12 0.46 -3.82
CA ILE A 66 0.04 -0.30 -3.18
C ILE A 66 -1.25 0.51 -3.34
N GLY A 67 -2.18 0.01 -4.16
CA GLY A 67 -3.53 0.53 -4.27
C GLY A 67 -4.46 -0.17 -3.28
N ILE A 68 -5.18 0.58 -2.46
CA ILE A 68 -6.19 0.02 -1.54
C ILE A 68 -7.55 0.54 -1.93
N ALA A 69 -8.43 -0.38 -2.32
CA ALA A 69 -9.85 -0.14 -2.53
C ALA A 69 -10.67 -0.85 -1.46
N LYS A 70 -12.00 -0.68 -1.51
CA LYS A 70 -12.91 -1.42 -0.62
C LYS A 70 -12.88 -2.93 -0.88
N GLU A 71 -12.75 -3.32 -2.14
CA GLU A 71 -12.96 -4.71 -2.59
C GLU A 71 -11.67 -5.40 -3.02
N PHE A 72 -10.56 -4.68 -3.10
CA PHE A 72 -9.28 -5.25 -3.54
C PHE A 72 -8.08 -4.45 -3.03
N ILE A 73 -6.93 -5.11 -3.06
CA ILE A 73 -5.59 -4.52 -2.93
C ILE A 73 -4.88 -4.74 -4.26
N ASP A 74 -4.42 -3.65 -4.88
CA ASP A 74 -3.55 -3.65 -6.05
C ASP A 74 -2.09 -3.55 -5.59
N VAL A 75 -1.24 -4.44 -6.11
CA VAL A 75 0.19 -4.45 -5.82
C VAL A 75 0.92 -4.37 -7.15
N SER A 76 1.65 -3.27 -7.38
CA SER A 76 2.44 -3.08 -8.59
C SER A 76 3.84 -2.59 -8.27
N TRP A 77 4.81 -2.99 -9.07
CA TRP A 77 6.20 -2.59 -8.91
C TRP A 77 6.90 -2.47 -10.24
N SER A 78 7.90 -1.59 -10.29
CA SER A 78 8.73 -1.43 -11.47
C SER A 78 10.21 -1.26 -11.12
N PHE A 79 11.06 -1.71 -12.03
CA PHE A 79 12.50 -1.57 -11.96
C PHE A 79 12.99 -0.60 -13.02
N LYS A 80 13.82 0.36 -12.62
CA LYS A 80 14.42 1.33 -13.56
C LYS A 80 15.33 0.68 -14.60
N LYS A 81 15.86 -0.51 -14.30
CA LYS A 81 16.72 -1.34 -15.14
C LYS A 81 16.26 -2.80 -15.00
N SER A 82 16.99 -3.73 -15.60
CA SER A 82 16.75 -5.17 -15.40
C SER A 82 16.55 -5.49 -13.91
N PRO A 83 15.55 -6.34 -13.56
CA PRO A 83 15.24 -6.68 -12.19
C PRO A 83 16.50 -7.10 -11.42
N ASN A 84 16.73 -6.44 -10.29
CA ASN A 84 17.80 -6.82 -9.37
C ASN A 84 17.17 -7.55 -8.19
N GLU A 85 17.42 -8.85 -8.10
CA GLU A 85 16.89 -9.69 -7.03
C GLU A 85 17.20 -9.18 -5.61
N ALA A 86 18.31 -8.45 -5.46
CA ALA A 86 18.76 -7.89 -4.18
C ALA A 86 18.21 -6.49 -3.88
N SER A 87 17.37 -5.89 -4.74
CA SER A 87 16.83 -4.55 -4.48
C SER A 87 15.91 -4.55 -3.26
N GLU A 88 15.84 -3.41 -2.58
CA GLU A 88 14.94 -3.23 -1.44
C GLU A 88 13.48 -3.43 -1.88
N THR A 89 13.10 -2.88 -3.03
CA THR A 89 11.78 -3.10 -3.63
C THR A 89 11.45 -4.58 -3.77
N ASN A 90 12.35 -5.40 -4.33
CA ASN A 90 12.09 -6.84 -4.49
C ASN A 90 11.92 -7.56 -3.15
N GLN A 91 12.69 -7.19 -2.13
CA GLN A 91 12.53 -7.74 -0.78
C GLN A 91 11.17 -7.37 -0.16
N GLN A 92 10.73 -6.13 -0.34
CA GLN A 92 9.41 -5.69 0.12
C GLN A 92 8.30 -6.45 -0.60
N ILE A 93 8.39 -6.62 -1.93
CA ILE A 93 7.38 -7.34 -2.72
C ILE A 93 7.27 -8.80 -2.27
N LYS A 94 8.39 -9.49 -2.04
CA LYS A 94 8.37 -10.86 -1.52
C LYS A 94 7.67 -10.94 -0.16
N THR A 95 7.94 -9.96 0.70
CA THR A 95 7.31 -9.88 2.03
C THR A 95 5.81 -9.62 1.95
N ILE A 96 5.39 -8.64 1.13
CA ILE A 96 3.98 -8.28 0.89
C ILE A 96 3.22 -9.43 0.24
N SER A 97 3.79 -10.03 -0.81
CA SER A 97 3.16 -11.13 -1.54
C SER A 97 3.02 -12.37 -0.67
N LYS A 98 4.04 -12.71 0.14
CA LYS A 98 3.92 -13.79 1.11
C LYS A 98 2.84 -13.54 2.16
N LYS A 99 2.65 -12.29 2.58
CA LYS A 99 1.59 -11.94 3.53
C LYS A 99 0.20 -12.05 2.91
N LEU A 100 0.05 -11.65 1.65
CA LEU A 100 -1.24 -11.63 0.95
C LEU A 100 -1.65 -13.00 0.42
N LEU A 101 -0.70 -13.78 -0.10
CA LEU A 101 -0.97 -14.96 -0.93
C LEU A 101 -0.57 -16.29 -0.26
N GLY A 102 -0.04 -16.23 0.97
CA GLY A 102 0.41 -17.43 1.68
C GLY A 102 1.58 -18.13 0.98
N GLU A 103 1.52 -19.46 0.85
CA GLU A 103 2.59 -20.28 0.28
C GLU A 103 2.70 -20.16 -1.26
N GLU A 104 1.59 -19.84 -1.92
CA GLU A 104 1.49 -19.78 -3.39
C GLU A 104 2.14 -18.55 -4.02
N TRP A 105 2.62 -17.59 -3.22
CA TRP A 105 3.23 -16.36 -3.73
C TRP A 105 4.42 -16.67 -4.67
N GLN A 106 5.18 -17.73 -4.39
CA GLN A 106 6.34 -18.13 -5.20
C GLN A 106 5.91 -18.64 -6.58
N SER A 107 4.88 -19.48 -6.59
CA SER A 107 4.29 -20.03 -7.81
C SER A 107 3.77 -18.90 -8.70
N LEU A 108 3.01 -17.95 -8.13
CA LEU A 108 2.53 -16.79 -8.86
C LEU A 108 3.69 -15.95 -9.41
N TYR A 109 4.66 -15.61 -8.56
CA TYR A 109 5.81 -14.78 -8.94
C TYR A 109 6.63 -15.42 -10.07
N SER A 110 6.92 -16.72 -9.99
CA SER A 110 7.63 -17.44 -11.07
C SER A 110 6.83 -17.40 -12.37
N ALA A 111 5.52 -17.70 -12.30
CA ALA A 111 4.66 -17.74 -13.48
C ALA A 111 4.64 -16.39 -14.22
N ILE A 112 4.51 -15.28 -13.49
CA ILE A 112 4.46 -13.95 -14.12
C ILE A 112 5.84 -13.51 -14.61
N THR A 113 6.91 -13.73 -13.84
CA THR A 113 8.26 -13.28 -14.22
C THR A 113 8.87 -14.07 -15.39
N GLU A 114 8.40 -15.29 -15.64
CA GLU A 114 8.73 -16.09 -16.83
C GLU A 114 7.94 -15.65 -18.09
N GLY A 115 7.15 -14.58 -17.99
CA GLY A 115 6.37 -14.00 -19.09
C GLY A 115 4.94 -14.52 -19.18
N GLY A 116 4.48 -15.27 -18.18
CA GLY A 116 3.09 -15.69 -18.06
C GLY A 116 2.17 -14.57 -17.57
N THR A 117 0.88 -14.77 -17.76
CA THR A 117 -0.19 -13.95 -17.17
C THR A 117 -1.15 -14.86 -16.42
N VAL A 118 -1.72 -14.35 -15.32
CA VAL A 118 -2.76 -15.03 -14.56
C VAL A 118 -3.94 -14.08 -14.42
N ASP A 119 -4.95 -14.29 -15.26
CA ASP A 119 -6.16 -13.47 -15.26
C ASP A 119 -6.99 -13.72 -13.99
N TYR A 120 -6.99 -14.96 -13.50
CA TYR A 120 -7.74 -15.38 -12.34
C TYR A 120 -7.10 -16.60 -11.66
N LEU A 121 -6.91 -16.53 -10.34
CA LEU A 121 -6.49 -17.64 -9.49
C LEU A 121 -7.26 -17.57 -8.17
N SER A 122 -8.01 -18.62 -7.86
CA SER A 122 -8.67 -18.80 -6.56
C SER A 122 -7.86 -19.76 -5.70
N GLN A 123 -7.63 -19.41 -4.45
CA GLN A 123 -6.97 -20.25 -3.45
C GLN A 123 -8.01 -20.94 -2.56
N ASP A 124 -7.61 -22.03 -1.91
CA ASP A 124 -8.49 -22.82 -1.03
C ASP A 124 -8.97 -22.04 0.21
N ASP A 125 -8.26 -20.97 0.59
CA ASP A 125 -8.60 -20.08 1.70
C ASP A 125 -9.56 -18.94 1.31
N GLY A 126 -10.05 -18.93 0.06
CA GLY A 126 -10.95 -17.91 -0.46
C GLY A 126 -10.27 -16.71 -1.10
N THR A 127 -8.94 -16.59 -0.99
CA THR A 127 -8.19 -15.52 -1.64
C THR A 127 -8.31 -15.63 -3.16
N VAL A 128 -8.72 -14.53 -3.81
CA VAL A 128 -8.81 -14.43 -5.27
C VAL A 128 -7.79 -13.43 -5.79
N ILE A 129 -6.92 -13.89 -6.69
CA ILE A 129 -5.93 -13.09 -7.40
C ILE A 129 -6.42 -12.85 -8.82
N THR A 130 -6.33 -11.61 -9.29
CA THR A 130 -6.63 -11.25 -10.69
C THR A 130 -5.52 -10.40 -11.30
N ASP A 131 -5.52 -10.33 -12.62
CA ASP A 131 -4.69 -9.40 -13.40
C ASP A 131 -3.19 -9.48 -13.09
N ALA A 132 -2.69 -10.69 -12.75
CA ALA A 132 -1.29 -10.85 -12.43
C ALA A 132 -0.44 -10.96 -13.69
N THR A 133 0.54 -10.07 -13.83
CA THR A 133 1.37 -9.97 -15.03
C THR A 133 2.73 -9.38 -14.72
N CYS A 134 3.72 -9.70 -15.55
CA CYS A 134 4.99 -8.99 -15.63
C CYS A 134 5.36 -8.68 -17.08
N SER A 135 5.75 -7.44 -17.31
CA SER A 135 6.59 -7.01 -18.43
C SER A 135 8.07 -7.12 -18.06
N ALA A 136 8.96 -6.66 -18.95
CA ALA A 136 10.41 -6.69 -18.73
C ALA A 136 10.87 -5.96 -17.46
N THR A 137 10.11 -4.96 -17.00
CA THR A 137 10.50 -4.11 -15.87
C THR A 137 9.37 -3.82 -14.91
N GLU A 138 8.12 -4.13 -15.24
CA GLU A 138 6.95 -3.77 -14.45
C GLU A 138 6.08 -4.99 -14.25
N CYS A 139 5.62 -5.21 -13.03
CA CYS A 139 4.78 -6.32 -12.65
C CYS A 139 3.66 -5.83 -11.73
N GLY A 140 2.59 -6.59 -11.65
CA GLY A 140 1.58 -6.38 -10.65
C GLY A 140 0.55 -7.51 -10.60
N TYR A 141 -0.32 -7.42 -9.60
CA TYR A 141 -1.49 -8.27 -9.43
C TYR A 141 -2.49 -7.57 -8.49
N GLN A 142 -3.74 -8.05 -8.52
CA GLN A 142 -4.77 -7.64 -7.58
C GLN A 142 -5.19 -8.81 -6.69
N VAL A 143 -5.47 -8.51 -5.43
CA VAL A 143 -6.04 -9.45 -4.46
C VAL A 143 -7.40 -8.94 -4.05
N ARG A 144 -8.45 -9.72 -4.28
CA ARG A 144 -9.79 -9.37 -3.81
C ARG A 144 -9.89 -9.55 -2.30
N LEU A 145 -10.51 -8.58 -1.65
CA LEU A 145 -10.88 -8.65 -0.24
C LEU A 145 -12.28 -9.27 -0.19
N GLU A 146 -12.40 -10.46 0.39
CA GLU A 146 -13.72 -11.06 0.64
C GLU A 146 -14.62 -10.08 1.40
N GLN A 147 -15.90 -10.01 1.02
CA GLN A 147 -16.92 -9.22 1.71
C GLN A 147 -17.59 -10.01 2.83
#